data_AF-A0A1D8GN40-F1
#
_entry.id   AF-A0A1D8GN40-F1
#
_cell.length_a   1.000
_cell.length_b   1.000
_cell.length_c   1.000
_cell.angle_alpha   90.00
_cell.angle_beta   90.00
_cell.angle_gamma   90.00
#
_symmetry.space_group_name_H-M   'P 1'
#
loop_
_entity.id
_entity.type
_entity.pdbx_description
1 polymer ?
#
loop_
_entity_poly.entity_id
_entity_poly.type
_entity_poly.pdbx_seq_one_letter_code
_entity_poly.pdbx_strand_id
1 'polypeptide(L)'
;MYKSLEKLPDEKRDLILRVSMEEFVEKGYDKASTDRITQRAEISKSLLFYYFKNKKGLFLYLVEHTRNLLEQEVRLEIEKLEEDDYFFKTTTKNNS
;
A
#
# COMPACT_ATOMS: atom_id res chain seq x y z
N MET A 1 12.41 -5.13 9.14
CA MET A 1 13.36 -5.68 8.14
C MET A 1 12.73 -5.59 6.76
N TYR A 2 12.66 -4.36 6.20
CA TYR A 2 12.26 -4.09 4.80
C TYR A 2 13.07 -2.92 4.18
N LYS A 3 14.12 -2.43 4.87
CA LYS A 3 14.93 -1.25 4.54
C LYS A 3 15.60 -1.27 3.16
N SER A 4 15.64 -2.42 2.49
CA SER A 4 16.18 -2.56 1.14
C SER A 4 15.13 -2.33 0.05
N LEU A 5 13.84 -2.52 0.36
CA LEU A 5 12.76 -2.33 -0.60
C LEU A 5 12.53 -0.83 -0.88
N GLU A 6 12.67 0.01 0.16
CA GLU A 6 12.57 1.47 0.08
C GLU A 6 13.68 2.12 -0.77
N LYS A 7 14.76 1.38 -1.05
CA LYS A 7 15.87 1.86 -1.89
C LYS A 7 15.65 1.61 -3.39
N LEU A 8 14.61 0.87 -3.76
CA LEU A 8 14.25 0.68 -5.16
C LEU A 8 13.65 1.98 -5.72
N PRO A 9 13.80 2.23 -7.03
CA PRO A 9 12.98 3.22 -7.71
C PRO A 9 11.50 2.97 -7.43
N ASP A 10 10.74 4.05 -7.22
CA ASP A 10 9.32 3.97 -6.84
C ASP A 10 8.53 3.07 -7.80
N GLU A 11 8.74 3.23 -9.10
CA GLU A 11 8.08 2.42 -10.14
C GLU A 11 8.32 0.91 -9.97
N LYS A 12 9.55 0.51 -9.63
CA LYS A 12 9.89 -0.91 -9.46
C LYS A 12 9.27 -1.47 -8.18
N ARG A 13 9.29 -0.70 -7.09
CA ARG A 13 8.64 -1.07 -5.83
C ARG A 13 7.13 -1.22 -6.06
N ASP A 14 6.50 -0.24 -6.69
CA ASP A 14 5.06 -0.20 -6.90
C ASP A 14 4.60 -1.32 -7.83
N LEU A 15 5.40 -1.66 -8.85
CA LEU A 15 5.16 -2.86 -9.67
C LEU A 15 5.16 -4.14 -8.83
N ILE A 16 6.17 -4.34 -7.97
CA ILE A 16 6.25 -5.54 -7.10
C ILE A 16 5.02 -5.63 -6.20
N LEU A 17 4.63 -4.53 -5.56
CA LEU A 17 3.48 -4.51 -4.64
C LEU A 17 2.16 -4.76 -5.39
N ARG A 18 1.97 -4.11 -6.54
CA ARG A 18 0.77 -4.26 -7.36
C ARG A 18 0.57 -5.69 -7.86
N VAL A 19 1.58 -6.29 -8.50
CA VAL A 19 1.41 -7.66 -9.03
C VAL A 19 1.29 -8.70 -7.90
N SER A 20 1.89 -8.43 -6.75
CA SER A 20 1.72 -9.28 -5.56
C SER A 20 0.30 -9.19 -5.03
N MET A 21 -0.25 -7.97 -4.92
CA MET A 21 -1.64 -7.75 -4.50
C MET A 21 -2.63 -8.44 -5.44
N GLU A 22 -2.50 -8.21 -6.75
CA GLU A 22 -3.36 -8.81 -7.78
C GLU A 22 -3.35 -10.35 -7.68
N GLU A 23 -2.16 -10.96 -7.52
CA GLU A 23 -2.02 -12.41 -7.37
C GLU A 23 -2.76 -12.95 -6.12
N PHE A 24 -2.64 -12.27 -4.98
CA PHE A 24 -3.32 -12.69 -3.75
C PHE A 24 -4.83 -12.46 -3.81
N VAL A 25 -5.28 -11.35 -4.39
CA VAL A 25 -6.70 -11.04 -4.56
C VAL A 25 -7.39 -12.06 -5.47
N GLU A 26 -6.77 -12.40 -6.60
CA GLU A 26 -7.36 -13.31 -7.58
C GLU A 26 -7.33 -14.78 -7.16
N LYS A 27 -6.24 -15.20 -6.50
CA LYS A 27 -6.00 -16.63 -6.23
C LYS A 27 -6.23 -17.02 -4.77
N GLY A 28 -6.34 -16.05 -3.87
CA GLY A 28 -6.32 -16.25 -2.43
C GLY A 28 -4.94 -16.66 -1.92
N TYR A 29 -4.79 -16.73 -0.59
CA TYR A 29 -3.50 -16.98 0.05
C TYR A 29 -2.89 -18.32 -0.39
N ASP A 30 -3.63 -19.43 -0.36
CA ASP A 30 -3.04 -20.75 -0.61
C ASP A 30 -2.57 -20.94 -2.05
N LYS A 31 -3.38 -20.53 -3.04
CA LYS A 31 -3.10 -20.75 -4.47
C LYS A 31 -2.22 -19.67 -5.10
N ALA A 32 -1.99 -18.55 -4.43
CA ALA A 32 -1.07 -17.51 -4.90
C ALA A 32 0.36 -18.07 -5.11
N SER A 33 0.99 -17.72 -6.23
CA SER A 33 2.33 -18.22 -6.58
C SER A 33 3.36 -17.10 -6.57
N THR A 34 4.40 -17.25 -5.74
CA THR A 34 5.54 -16.31 -5.74
C THR A 34 6.33 -16.36 -7.04
N ASP A 35 6.26 -17.46 -7.80
CA ASP A 35 6.89 -17.55 -9.12
C ASP A 35 6.17 -16.67 -10.15
N ARG A 36 4.83 -16.69 -10.17
CA ARG A 36 4.04 -15.78 -11.01
C ARG A 36 4.29 -14.32 -10.66
N ILE A 37 4.35 -14.01 -9.36
CA ILE A 37 4.69 -12.67 -8.88
C ILE A 37 6.06 -12.24 -9.42
N THR A 38 7.09 -13.06 -9.25
CA THR A 38 8.45 -12.70 -9.68
C THR A 38 8.57 -12.53 -11.19
N GLN A 39 7.86 -13.36 -11.97
CA GLN A 39 7.82 -13.25 -13.42
C GLN A 39 7.18 -11.93 -13.86
N ARG A 40 6.04 -11.57 -13.27
CA ARG A 40 5.31 -10.33 -13.62
C ARG A 40 5.99 -9.07 -13.11
N ALA A 41 6.71 -9.15 -11.98
CA ALA A 41 7.49 -8.04 -11.43
C ALA A 41 8.88 -7.90 -12.06
N GLU A 42 9.29 -8.83 -12.93
CA GLU A 42 10.62 -8.90 -13.53
C GLU A 42 11.73 -8.83 -12.48
N ILE A 43 11.65 -9.69 -11.46
CA ILE A 43 12.67 -9.85 -10.42
C ILE A 43 12.98 -11.33 -10.21
N SER A 44 14.12 -11.63 -9.58
CA SER A 44 14.43 -13.01 -9.18
C SER A 44 13.67 -13.43 -7.93
N LYS A 45 13.39 -14.74 -7.79
CA LYS A 45 12.79 -15.32 -6.58
C LYS A 45 13.64 -15.08 -5.34
N SER A 46 14.97 -15.13 -5.48
CA SER A 46 15.91 -14.80 -4.42
C SER A 46 15.77 -13.35 -3.96
N LEU A 47 15.55 -12.41 -4.87
CA LEU A 47 15.35 -11.01 -4.53
C LEU A 47 14.02 -10.77 -3.80
N LEU A 48 12.94 -11.41 -4.25
CA LEU A 48 11.65 -11.37 -3.54
C LEU A 48 11.79 -11.87 -2.10
N PHE A 49 12.46 -13.00 -1.89
CA PHE A 49 12.64 -13.54 -0.54
C PHE A 49 13.71 -12.81 0.27
N TYR A 50 14.65 -12.13 -0.36
CA TYR A 50 15.52 -11.18 0.35
C TYR A 50 14.69 -10.06 0.99
N TYR A 51 13.69 -9.52 0.29
CA TYR A 51 12.81 -8.48 0.83
C TYR A 51 11.83 -9.00 1.87
N PHE A 52 11.15 -10.11 1.58
CA PHE A 52 9.97 -10.53 2.34
C PHE A 52 10.17 -11.82 3.15
N LYS A 53 11.35 -12.44 3.07
CA LYS A 53 11.72 -13.75 3.65
C LYS A 53 10.99 -14.95 3.06
N ASN A 54 9.68 -14.87 2.91
CA ASN A 54 8.81 -15.94 2.42
C ASN A 54 7.46 -15.38 1.97
N LYS A 55 6.59 -16.25 1.44
CA LYS A 55 5.24 -15.89 0.98
C LYS A 55 4.37 -15.26 2.08
N LYS A 56 4.45 -15.78 3.32
CA LYS A 56 3.74 -15.21 4.47
C LYS A 56 4.21 -13.79 4.78
N GLY A 57 5.52 -13.55 4.76
CA GLY A 57 6.08 -12.23 4.98
C GLY A 57 5.67 -11.22 3.91
N LEU A 58 5.60 -11.64 2.65
CA LEU A 58 5.08 -10.80 1.56
C LEU A 58 3.61 -10.43 1.81
N PHE A 59 2.79 -11.44 2.14
CA PHE A 59 1.37 -11.22 2.42
C PHE A 59 1.16 -10.24 3.60
N LEU A 60 1.86 -10.46 4.71
CA LEU A 60 1.76 -9.59 5.89
C LEU A 60 2.23 -8.17 5.59
N TYR A 61 3.30 -8.01 4.81
CA TYR A 61 3.75 -6.71 4.36
C TYR A 61 2.66 -5.98 3.57
N LEU A 62 1.99 -6.66 2.63
CA LEU A 62 0.91 -6.05 1.84
C LEU A 62 -0.26 -5.60 2.72
N VAL A 63 -0.65 -6.41 3.71
CA VAL A 63 -1.71 -6.05 4.66
C VAL A 63 -1.34 -4.79 5.44
N GLU A 64 -0.12 -4.72 5.97
CA GLU A 64 0.38 -3.55 6.70
C GLU A 64 0.45 -2.31 5.79
N HIS A 65 0.99 -2.47 4.58
CA HIS A 65 1.10 -1.40 3.60
C HIS A 65 -0.27 -0.82 3.23
N THR A 66 -1.25 -1.67 2.90
CA THR A 66 -2.61 -1.22 2.57
C THR A 66 -3.31 -0.60 3.76
N ARG A 67 -3.13 -1.13 4.98
CA ARG A 67 -3.65 -0.53 6.21
C ARG A 67 -3.13 0.90 6.38
N ASN A 68 -1.84 1.12 6.20
CA ASN A 68 -1.24 2.45 6.35
C ASN A 68 -1.72 3.43 5.28
N LEU A 69 -1.89 2.98 4.03
CA LEU A 69 -2.46 3.81 2.96
C LEU A 69 -3.91 4.22 3.30
N LEU A 70 -4.73 3.28 3.75
CA LEU A 70 -6.11 3.55 4.15
C LEU A 70 -6.17 4.54 5.33
N GLU A 71 -5.31 4.38 6.33
CA GLU A 71 -5.23 5.32 7.47
C GLU A 71 -4.81 6.73 7.06
N GLN A 72 -3.95 6.87 6.04
CA GLN A 72 -3.59 8.18 5.50
C GLN A 72 -4.74 8.80 4.71
N GLU A 73 -5.38 8.02 3.83
CA GLU A 73 -6.51 8.50 3.02
C GLU A 73 -7.66 8.96 3.92
N VAL A 74 -8.04 8.15 4.91
CA VAL A 74 -9.10 8.50 5.88
C VAL A 74 -8.77 9.78 6.64
N ARG A 75 -7.50 9.97 7.03
CA ARG A 75 -7.07 11.18 7.73
C ARG A 75 -7.19 12.43 6.86
N LEU A 76 -6.74 12.35 5.60
CA LEU A 76 -6.83 13.47 4.66
C LEU A 76 -8.30 13.85 4.41
N GLU A 77 -9.20 12.87 4.31
CA GLU A 77 -10.62 13.16 4.15
C GLU A 77 -11.25 13.77 5.42
N ILE A 78 -10.83 13.34 6.61
CA ILE A 78 -11.26 13.99 7.87
C ILE A 78 -10.79 15.43 7.92
N GLU A 79 -9.51 15.70 7.61
CA GLU A 79 -8.93 17.05 7.62
C GLU A 79 -9.69 17.99 6.67
N LYS A 80 -10.04 17.54 5.45
CA LYS A 80 -10.85 18.32 4.51
C LYS A 80 -12.22 18.68 5.07
N LEU A 81 -12.90 17.72 5.71
CA LEU A 81 -14.22 17.96 6.30
C LEU A 81 -14.14 18.96 7.47
N GLU A 82 -13.07 18.91 8.27
CA GLU A 82 -12.84 19.86 9.36
C GLU A 82 -12.54 21.28 8.85
N GLU A 83 -11.78 21.41 7.76
CA GLU A 83 -11.51 22.70 7.09
C GLU A 83 -12.79 23.32 6.51
N ASP A 84 -13.63 22.51 5.86
CA ASP A 84 -14.92 22.95 5.31
C ASP A 84 -15.84 23.48 6.43
N ASP A 85 -15.95 22.74 7.54
CA ASP A 85 -16.75 23.13 8.71
C ASP A 85 -16.27 24.44 9.37
N TYR A 86 -14.97 24.72 9.34
CA TYR A 86 -14.40 25.98 9.85
C TYR A 86 -14.78 27.18 8.96
N PHE A 87 -14.82 26.98 7.64
CA PHE A 87 -15.20 28.03 6.68
C PHE A 87 -16.68 28.43 6.84
N PHE A 88 -17.58 27.47 7.06
CA PHE A 88 -19.00 27.78 7.29
C PHE A 88 -19.23 28.50 8.63
N LYS A 89 -18.56 28.09 9.71
CA LYS A 89 -18.69 28.71 11.04
C LYS A 89 -18.21 30.17 11.11
N THR A 90 -17.20 30.54 10.32
CA THR A 90 -16.66 31.90 10.30
C THR A 90 -17.49 32.85 9.43
N THR A 91 -18.20 32.34 8.42
CA THR A 91 -19.04 33.17 7.53
C THR A 91 -20.41 33.50 8.13
N THR A 92 -20.94 32.67 9.05
CA THR A 92 -22.24 32.95 9.70
C THR A 92 -22.20 33.98 10.83
N LYS A 93 -21.02 34.40 11.30
CA LYS A 93 -20.87 35.32 12.45
C LYS A 93 -20.72 36.81 12.10
N ASN A 94 -20.67 37.19 10.82
CA ASN A 94 -20.42 38.57 10.39
C ASN A 94 -21.63 39.30 9.77
N ASN A 95 -22.85 38.76 9.86
CA ASN A 95 -24.07 39.38 9.31
C ASN A 95 -25.18 39.60 10.35
N SER A 96 -24.83 40.10 11.53
CA SER A 96 -25.81 40.57 12.53
C SER A 96 -25.32 41.80 13.26
#